data_AF-A0A843E726-F1
#
_entry.id   AF-A0A843E726-F1
#
_cell.length_a   1.000
_cell.length_b   1.000
_cell.length_c   1.000
_cell.angle_alpha   90.00
_cell.angle_beta   90.00
_cell.angle_gamma   90.00
#
_symmetry.space_group_name_H-M   'P 1'
#
loop_
_entity.id
_entity.type
_entity.pdbx_description
1 polymer ?
#
loop_
_entity_poly.entity_id
_entity_poly.type
_entity_poly.pdbx_seq_one_letter_code
_entity_poly.pdbx_strand_id
1 'polypeptide(L)'
;MAITNNSMNKSGTSNYGGNASKKPQAKKAKPKVKESTKRQSMLNTHKLAPFKYDMNEILASTSMDASKASAFLASVIAKASWVSTKDAKEYIRGFMDSGDLTKEENDRICKLLDKYSKFR
;
A
#
# COMPACT_ATOMS: atom_id res chain seq x y z
N MET A 1 -3.54 2.10 -57.83
CA MET A 1 -2.44 1.50 -58.63
C MET A 1 -1.87 0.35 -57.82
N ALA A 2 -2.18 -0.89 -58.23
CA ALA A 2 -1.62 -2.10 -57.66
C ALA A 2 -0.30 -2.39 -58.38
N ILE A 3 0.76 -2.66 -57.61
CA ILE A 3 2.03 -3.16 -58.14
C ILE A 3 2.16 -4.62 -57.70
N THR A 4 1.86 -5.49 -58.64
CA THR A 4 2.27 -6.90 -58.69
C THR A 4 3.73 -6.97 -59.15
N ASN A 5 4.54 -7.85 -58.53
CA ASN A 5 5.75 -8.51 -59.07
C ASN A 5 6.11 -9.61 -58.06
N ASN A 6 5.61 -10.85 -58.17
CA ASN A 6 6.04 -11.96 -59.00
C ASN A 6 7.49 -12.47 -58.81
N SER A 7 7.55 -13.78 -58.60
CA SER A 7 8.57 -14.76 -58.98
C SER A 7 9.66 -15.20 -57.99
N MET A 8 9.54 -16.51 -57.76
CA MET A 8 10.33 -17.51 -57.03
C MET A 8 11.64 -17.89 -57.76
N ASN A 9 12.46 -18.71 -57.06
CA ASN A 9 13.66 -19.51 -57.43
C ASN A 9 15.02 -18.88 -57.06
N LYS A 10 16.02 -19.62 -56.54
CA LYS A 10 16.16 -21.01 -56.09
C LYS A 10 17.48 -21.13 -55.30
N SER A 11 17.48 -22.03 -54.31
CA SER A 11 18.59 -22.86 -53.81
C SER A 11 20.05 -22.45 -54.10
N GLY A 12 20.78 -22.15 -53.02
CA GLY A 12 22.24 -22.14 -52.95
C GLY A 12 22.70 -22.73 -51.62
N THR A 13 23.54 -23.75 -51.72
CA THR A 13 24.03 -24.72 -50.73
C THR A 13 24.77 -24.16 -49.49
N SER A 14 24.48 -24.82 -48.35
CA SER A 14 25.40 -25.32 -47.30
C SER A 14 26.75 -24.61 -47.10
N ASN A 15 26.97 -24.09 -45.88
CA ASN A 15 28.28 -24.09 -45.27
C ASN A 15 28.17 -24.48 -43.78
N TYR A 16 28.46 -25.75 -43.50
CA TYR A 16 28.69 -26.26 -42.15
C TYR A 16 30.02 -25.70 -41.63
N GLY A 17 29.96 -24.84 -40.61
CA GLY A 17 31.13 -24.35 -39.89
C GLY A 17 30.73 -24.02 -38.47
N GLY A 18 31.04 -24.93 -37.54
CA GLY A 18 30.59 -24.87 -36.16
C GLY A 18 31.13 -23.67 -35.38
N ASN A 19 30.30 -23.16 -34.48
CA ASN A 19 30.78 -22.77 -33.16
C ASN A 19 29.66 -22.94 -32.13
N ALA A 20 29.65 -24.12 -31.51
CA ALA A 20 28.88 -24.36 -30.30
C ALA A 20 29.50 -23.53 -29.17
N SER A 21 28.84 -22.45 -28.74
CA SER A 21 29.17 -21.79 -27.49
C SER A 21 28.02 -20.94 -26.93
N LYS A 22 27.43 -21.50 -25.87
CA LYS A 22 26.84 -20.82 -24.70
C LYS A 22 25.48 -20.14 -24.90
N LYS A 23 24.43 -20.97 -24.74
CA LYS A 23 23.11 -20.52 -24.25
C LYS A 23 23.30 -19.67 -22.97
N PRO A 24 22.71 -18.47 -22.85
CA PRO A 24 22.67 -17.78 -21.56
C PRO A 24 21.80 -18.62 -20.62
N GLN A 25 22.44 -19.20 -19.60
CA GLN A 25 21.75 -19.90 -18.53
C GLN A 25 20.77 -18.93 -17.87
N ALA A 26 19.48 -19.23 -17.97
CA ALA A 26 18.45 -18.59 -17.17
C ALA A 26 18.82 -18.74 -15.69
N LYS A 27 19.29 -17.65 -15.08
CA LYS A 27 19.55 -17.60 -13.64
C LYS A 27 18.22 -17.87 -12.94
N LYS A 28 18.05 -19.08 -12.41
CA LYS A 28 16.89 -19.45 -11.58
C LYS A 28 16.79 -18.41 -10.47
N ALA A 29 15.71 -17.62 -10.49
CA ALA A 29 15.44 -16.66 -9.44
C ALA A 29 15.38 -17.42 -8.11
N LYS A 30 16.34 -17.17 -7.22
CA LYS A 30 16.30 -17.73 -5.87
C LYS A 30 14.96 -17.31 -5.24
N PRO A 31 14.21 -18.23 -4.62
CA PRO A 31 12.99 -17.84 -3.93
C PRO A 31 13.36 -16.80 -2.88
N LYS A 32 12.81 -15.58 -3.00
CA LYS A 32 12.92 -14.58 -1.93
C LYS A 32 12.34 -15.24 -0.68
N VAL A 33 13.19 -15.49 0.31
CA VAL A 33 12.75 -15.86 1.65
C VAL A 33 11.76 -14.76 2.04
N LYS A 34 10.47 -15.10 2.10
CA LYS A 34 9.46 -14.18 2.62
C LYS A 34 9.85 -13.98 4.08
N GLU A 35 10.54 -12.89 4.39
CA GLU A 35 10.66 -12.45 5.78
C GLU A 35 9.23 -12.38 6.30
N SER A 36 8.91 -13.28 7.22
CA SER A 36 7.59 -13.28 7.85
C SER A 36 7.49 -11.96 8.59
N THR A 37 6.76 -11.01 8.03
CA THR A 37 6.44 -9.77 8.72
C THR A 37 5.84 -10.15 10.07
N LYS A 38 6.41 -9.62 11.15
CA LYS A 38 5.88 -9.87 12.49
C LYS A 38 4.44 -9.39 12.52
N ARG A 39 3.56 -10.22 13.09
CA ARG A 39 2.15 -9.85 13.20
C ARG A 39 2.02 -8.58 14.03
N GLN A 40 1.32 -7.58 13.51
CA GLN A 40 1.10 -6.30 14.18
C GLN A 40 -0.37 -5.90 14.13
N SER A 41 -0.78 -5.08 15.10
CA SER A 41 -2.15 -4.54 15.12
C SER A 41 -2.29 -3.49 14.02
N MET A 42 -3.21 -3.73 13.09
CA MET A 42 -3.51 -2.83 11.96
C MET A 42 -5.01 -2.59 11.88
N LEU A 43 -5.43 -1.51 11.21
CA LEU A 43 -6.85 -1.26 10.96
C LEU A 43 -7.45 -2.37 10.09
N ASN A 44 -8.62 -2.87 10.48
CA ASN A 44 -9.36 -3.83 9.69
C ASN A 44 -9.97 -3.15 8.46
N THR A 45 -9.37 -3.36 7.28
CA THR A 45 -9.80 -2.74 6.02
C THR A 45 -11.23 -3.09 5.61
N HIS A 46 -11.75 -4.25 6.03
CA HIS A 46 -13.16 -4.62 5.80
C HIS A 46 -14.14 -3.81 6.64
N LYS A 47 -13.65 -3.12 7.68
CA LYS A 47 -14.43 -2.24 8.56
C LYS A 47 -14.03 -0.77 8.38
N LEU A 48 -13.43 -0.42 7.24
CA LEU A 48 -13.01 0.95 6.96
C LEU A 48 -14.18 1.93 6.86
N ALA A 49 -15.30 1.53 6.24
CA ALA A 49 -16.49 2.36 6.12
C ALA A 49 -17.10 2.75 7.49
N PRO A 50 -17.42 1.79 8.39
CA PRO A 50 -17.91 2.15 9.73
C PRO A 50 -16.87 2.90 10.55
N PHE A 51 -15.58 2.57 10.43
CA PHE A 51 -14.52 3.33 11.08
C PHE A 51 -14.50 4.81 10.65
N LYS A 52 -14.62 5.09 9.35
CA LYS A 52 -14.67 6.47 8.82
C LYS A 52 -15.87 7.24 9.35
N TYR A 53 -17.02 6.59 9.45
CA TYR A 53 -18.22 7.18 9.99
C TYR A 53 -18.03 7.57 11.47
N ASP A 54 -17.66 6.61 12.31
CA ASP A 54 -17.43 6.84 13.75
C ASP A 54 -16.34 7.91 13.98
N MET A 55 -15.27 7.91 13.17
CA MET A 55 -14.20 8.91 13.28
C MET A 55 -14.68 10.31 12.89
N ASN A 56 -15.50 10.44 11.84
CA ASN A 56 -16.07 11.72 11.45
C ASN A 56 -17.04 12.26 12.51
N GLU A 57 -17.80 11.41 13.21
CA GLU A 57 -18.63 11.87 14.32
C GLU A 57 -17.78 12.45 15.47
N ILE A 58 -16.65 11.81 15.79
CA ILE A 58 -15.73 12.34 16.80
C ILE A 58 -15.13 13.67 16.31
N LEU A 59 -14.64 13.73 15.07
CA LEU A 59 -14.03 14.93 14.50
C LEU A 59 -15.03 16.08 14.31
N ALA A 60 -16.31 15.80 14.08
CA ALA A 60 -17.35 16.82 14.04
C ALA A 60 -17.64 17.43 15.41
N SER A 61 -17.29 16.74 16.50
CA SER A 61 -17.39 17.26 17.86
C SER A 61 -16.17 18.06 18.32
N THR A 62 -15.06 18.00 17.57
CA THR A 62 -13.83 18.71 17.92
C THR A 62 -13.82 20.12 17.33
N SER A 63 -12.98 21.00 17.87
CA SER A 63 -12.76 22.35 17.35
C SER A 63 -11.85 22.39 16.11
N MET A 64 -11.54 21.24 15.51
CA MET A 64 -10.63 21.14 14.38
C MET A 64 -11.32 21.65 13.10
N ASP A 65 -10.61 22.45 12.30
CA ASP A 65 -11.12 22.88 10.99
C ASP A 65 -11.42 21.68 10.08
N ALA A 66 -12.53 21.73 9.34
CA ALA A 66 -13.00 20.61 8.53
C ALA A 66 -11.99 20.16 7.45
N SER A 67 -11.22 21.10 6.89
CA SER A 67 -10.18 20.80 5.90
C SER A 67 -9.02 20.05 6.55
N LYS A 68 -8.63 20.48 7.75
CA LYS A 68 -7.59 19.83 8.56
C LYS A 68 -8.04 18.46 9.06
N ALA A 69 -9.30 18.32 9.48
CA ALA A 69 -9.89 17.06 9.92
C ALA A 69 -9.90 15.99 8.81
N SER A 70 -10.22 16.39 7.57
CA SER A 70 -10.18 15.48 6.41
C SER A 70 -8.76 14.96 6.13
N ALA A 71 -7.77 15.86 6.11
CA ALA A 71 -6.36 15.50 5.92
C ALA A 71 -5.82 14.62 7.07
N PHE A 72 -6.22 14.94 8.30
CA PHE A 72 -5.92 14.16 9.50
C PHE A 72 -6.50 12.75 9.40
N LEU A 73 -7.79 12.60 9.09
CA LEU A 73 -8.46 11.31 8.90
C LEU A 73 -7.75 10.45 7.85
N ALA A 74 -7.44 11.03 6.69
CA ALA A 74 -6.73 10.33 5.62
C ALA A 74 -5.37 9.81 6.10
N SER A 75 -4.62 10.64 6.83
CA SER A 75 -3.31 10.28 7.39
C SER A 75 -3.40 9.19 8.45
N VAL A 76 -4.40 9.25 9.33
CA VAL A 76 -4.67 8.21 10.34
C VAL A 76 -5.00 6.87 9.68
N ILE A 77 -5.88 6.87 8.67
CA ILE A 77 -6.23 5.65 7.93
C ILE A 77 -5.01 5.05 7.24
N ALA A 78 -4.21 5.89 6.58
CA ALA A 78 -3.00 5.44 5.89
C ALA A 78 -2.05 4.77 6.89
N LYS A 79 -1.70 5.44 8.00
CA LYS A 79 -0.81 4.90 9.03
C LYS A 79 -1.37 3.62 9.67
N ALA A 80 -2.65 3.63 10.06
CA ALA A 80 -3.28 2.51 10.73
C ALA A 80 -3.45 1.28 9.82
N SER A 81 -3.69 1.48 8.52
CA SER A 81 -3.94 0.37 7.58
C SER A 81 -2.68 -0.17 6.90
N TRP A 82 -1.61 0.63 6.81
CA TRP A 82 -0.37 0.27 6.11
C TRP A 82 0.79 -0.05 7.05
N VAL A 83 0.86 0.64 8.19
CA VAL A 83 1.96 0.51 9.15
C VAL A 83 1.46 -0.22 10.39
N SER A 84 0.84 0.49 11.34
CA SER A 84 0.24 -0.10 12.53
C SER A 84 -0.73 0.87 13.21
N THR A 85 -1.61 0.34 14.06
CA THR A 85 -2.44 1.18 14.94
C THR A 85 -1.61 1.91 15.99
N LYS A 86 -0.43 1.38 16.36
CA LYS A 86 0.50 2.04 17.28
C LYS A 86 1.06 3.33 16.67
N ASP A 87 1.54 3.27 15.43
CA ASP A 87 2.08 4.44 14.72
C ASP A 87 0.97 5.48 14.44
N ALA A 88 -0.27 5.01 14.22
CA ALA A 88 -1.41 5.90 14.11
C ALA A 88 -1.67 6.65 15.43
N LYS A 89 -1.64 5.98 16.57
CA LYS A 89 -1.79 6.61 17.89
C LYS A 89 -0.67 7.62 18.18
N GLU A 90 0.56 7.31 17.79
CA GLU A 90 1.69 8.23 17.95
C GLU A 90 1.50 9.51 17.12
N TYR A 91 1.00 9.36 15.89
CA TYR A 91 0.61 10.50 15.05
C TYR A 91 -0.51 11.34 15.69
N ILE A 92 -1.55 10.71 16.24
CA ILE A 92 -2.66 11.41 16.91
C ILE A 92 -2.16 12.17 18.14
N ARG A 93 -1.24 11.57 18.91
CA ARG A 93 -0.63 12.22 20.07
C ARG A 93 0.09 13.52 19.69
N GLY A 94 0.74 13.57 18.53
CA GLY A 94 1.34 14.81 18.02
C GLY A 94 0.34 15.95 17.82
N PHE A 95 -0.93 15.65 17.50
CA PHE A 95 -2.00 16.65 17.38
C PHE A 95 -2.55 17.08 18.75
N MET A 96 -2.48 16.22 19.75
CA MET A 96 -2.77 16.61 21.14
C MET A 96 -1.68 17.54 21.67
N ASP A 97 -0.42 17.21 21.42
CA ASP A 97 0.73 18.02 21.86
C ASP A 97 0.78 19.38 21.16
N SER A 98 0.25 19.51 19.93
CA SER A 98 0.09 20.79 19.23
C SER A 98 -1.12 21.62 19.69
N GLY A 99 -1.99 21.07 20.54
CA GLY A 99 -3.21 21.71 21.01
C GLY A 99 -4.39 21.65 20.03
N ASP A 100 -4.29 20.85 18.97
CA ASP A 100 -5.38 20.65 18.00
C ASP A 100 -6.43 19.62 18.49
N LEU A 101 -6.07 18.83 19.51
CA LEU A 101 -6.95 17.87 20.17
C LEU A 101 -6.84 18.00 21.68
N THR A 102 -7.96 17.88 22.35
CA THR A 102 -8.03 17.66 23.80
C THR A 102 -7.64 16.22 24.14
N LYS A 103 -7.29 15.99 25.40
CA LYS A 103 -6.94 14.65 25.90
C LYS A 103 -8.12 13.68 25.73
N GLU A 104 -9.33 14.16 25.98
CA GLU A 104 -10.58 13.40 25.89
C GLU A 104 -10.83 12.92 24.46
N GLU A 105 -10.61 13.78 23.47
CA GLU A 105 -10.76 13.43 22.05
C GLU A 105 -9.69 12.44 21.60
N ASN A 106 -8.43 12.68 21.97
CA ASN A 106 -7.33 11.74 21.70
C ASN A 106 -7.64 10.34 22.27
N ASP A 107 -8.13 10.26 23.50
CA ASP A 107 -8.47 8.99 24.13
C ASP A 107 -9.65 8.28 23.42
N ARG A 108 -10.66 9.03 22.96
CA ARG A 108 -11.77 8.48 22.17
C ARG A 108 -11.29 7.92 20.83
N ILE A 109 -10.45 8.67 20.12
CA ILE A 109 -9.86 8.26 18.83
C ILE A 109 -8.98 7.01 19.02
N CYS A 110 -8.17 6.96 20.08
CA CYS A 110 -7.34 5.80 20.40
C CYS A 110 -8.17 4.53 20.66
N LYS A 111 -9.26 4.65 21.44
CA LYS A 111 -10.21 3.55 21.68
C LYS A 111 -10.89 3.10 20.39
N LEU A 112 -11.23 4.03 19.51
CA LEU A 112 -11.82 3.73 18.21
C LEU A 112 -10.86 2.90 17.34
N LEU A 113 -9.59 3.29 17.29
CA LEU A 113 -8.56 2.51 16.59
C LEU A 113 -8.45 1.09 17.13
N ASP A 114 -8.47 0.91 18.45
CA ASP A 114 -8.40 -0.43 19.06
C ASP A 114 -9.62 -1.28 18.71
N LYS A 115 -10.83 -0.71 18.76
CA LYS A 115 -12.10 -1.37 18.41
C LYS A 115 -12.08 -1.93 16.98
N TYR A 116 -11.51 -1.19 16.03
CA TYR A 116 -11.46 -1.58 14.63
C TYR A 116 -10.13 -2.23 14.21
N SER A 117 -9.25 -2.50 15.16
CA SER A 117 -7.96 -3.14 14.89
C SER A 117 -8.07 -4.66 14.72
N LYS A 118 -7.11 -5.24 13.99
CA LYS A 118 -6.92 -6.68 13.85
C LYS A 118 -5.44 -6.99 13.69
N PHE A 119 -4.97 -8.05 14.33
CA PHE A 119 -3.61 -8.55 14.15
C PHE A 119 -3.44 -9.14 12.75
N ARG A 120 -2.53 -8.54 11.98
CA ARG A 120 -2.19 -8.93 10.62
C ARG A 120 -0.71 -9.27 10.52
#